data_AF-A0A158B7G7-F1
#
_entry.id   AF-A0A158B7G7-F1
#
_cell.length_a   1.000
_cell.length_b   1.000
_cell.length_c   1.000
_cell.angle_alpha   90.00
_cell.angle_beta   90.00
_cell.angle_gamma   90.00
#
_symmetry.space_group_name_H-M   'P 1'
#
loop_
_entity.id
_entity.type
_entity.pdbx_description
1 polymer ?
#
loop_
_entity_poly.entity_id
_entity_poly.type
_entity_poly.pdbx_seq_one_letter_code
_entity_poly.pdbx_strand_id
1 'polypeptide(L)'
;MRATILSHEKPSDASSVEVHRFNFRIEDDESRPMLESISLRTARVLVAHFEDGNAFLRMLRAICAARCDEYDDLLGRVYTDHPG
;
A
#
# COMPACT_ATOMS: atom_id res chain seq x y z
N MET A 1 5.28 -11.00 9.18
CA MET A 1 5.42 -9.81 8.31
C MET A 1 4.56 -8.61 8.73
N ARG A 2 5.08 -7.40 8.49
CA ARG A 2 4.45 -6.09 8.73
C ARG A 2 4.65 -5.16 7.53
N ALA A 3 3.63 -4.39 7.18
CA ALA A 3 3.67 -3.40 6.10
C ALA A 3 3.26 -2.02 6.64
N THR A 4 4.00 -0.96 6.32
CA THR A 4 3.72 0.40 6.79
C THR A 4 3.82 1.39 5.64
N ILE A 5 2.78 2.18 5.40
CA ILE A 5 2.81 3.24 4.39
C ILE A 5 3.60 4.42 4.97
N LEU A 6 4.62 4.87 4.25
CA LEU A 6 5.52 5.94 4.71
C LEU A 6 5.18 7.28 4.08
N SER A 7 4.86 7.29 2.79
CA SER A 7 4.51 8.50 2.07
C SER A 7 3.61 8.22 0.88
N HIS A 8 2.93 9.28 0.44
CA HIS A 8 2.05 9.30 -0.70
C HIS A 8 2.47 10.47 -1.61
N GLU A 9 2.64 10.17 -2.89
CA GLU A 9 2.98 11.12 -3.93
C GLU A 9 1.77 11.31 -4.85
N LYS A 10 1.30 12.56 -4.91
CA LYS A 10 0.24 12.97 -5.83
C LYS A 10 0.81 13.05 -7.25
N PRO A 11 0.03 12.69 -8.28
CA PRO A 11 0.46 12.85 -9.65
C PRO A 11 0.71 14.33 -9.96
N SER A 12 1.68 14.60 -10.82
CA SER A 12 2.02 15.96 -11.27
C SER A 12 0.90 16.59 -12.11
N ASP A 13 0.05 15.77 -12.72
CA ASP A 13 -1.16 16.18 -13.42
C ASP A 13 -2.40 15.57 -12.74
N ALA A 14 -3.35 16.42 -12.37
CA ALA A 14 -4.61 16.03 -11.73
C ALA A 14 -5.48 15.11 -12.62
N SER A 15 -5.24 15.08 -13.93
CA SER A 15 -5.90 14.14 -14.86
C SER A 15 -5.44 12.67 -14.67
N SER A 16 -4.32 12.46 -13.99
CA SER A 16 -3.63 11.17 -13.91
C SER A 16 -3.81 10.48 -12.55
N VAL A 17 -5.06 10.33 -12.11
CA VAL A 17 -5.43 9.70 -10.82
C VAL A 17 -4.93 8.26 -10.67
N GLU A 18 -4.58 7.59 -11.78
CA GLU A 18 -3.97 6.25 -11.76
C GLU A 18 -2.47 6.26 -11.41
N VAL A 19 -1.86 7.44 -11.30
CA VAL A 19 -0.41 7.64 -11.06
C VAL A 19 -0.12 8.01 -9.59
N HIS A 20 -1.12 8.02 -8.70
CA HIS A 20 -0.85 8.12 -7.26
C HIS A 20 0.12 7.01 -6.82
N ARG A 21 1.21 7.38 -6.15
CA ARG A 21 2.23 6.43 -5.68
C ARG A 21 2.29 6.40 -4.17
N PHE A 22 2.46 5.21 -3.63
CA PHE A 22 2.63 4.96 -2.21
C PHE A 22 3.98 4.32 -1.99
N ASN A 23 4.79 4.93 -1.12
CA ASN A 23 6.03 4.35 -0.64
C ASN A 23 5.77 3.69 0.70
N PHE A 24 6.27 2.48 0.88
CA PHE A 24 5.98 1.66 2.06
C PHE A 24 7.21 0.89 2.50
N ARG A 25 7.18 0.48 3.77
CA ARG A 25 8.16 -0.41 4.38
C ARG A 25 7.54 -1.78 4.58
N ILE A 26 8.23 -2.83 4.16
CA ILE A 26 7.95 -4.20 4.55
C ILE A 26 9.00 -4.64 5.57
N GLU A 27 8.56 -5.16 6.69
CA GLU A 27 9.40 -5.75 7.72
C GLU A 27 8.97 -7.20 7.90
N ASP A 28 9.91 -8.11 7.79
CA ASP A 28 9.70 -9.51 8.11
C ASP A 28 10.75 -9.94 9.13
N ASP A 29 10.37 -10.83 10.05
CA ASP A 29 11.15 -11.08 11.28
C ASP A 29 12.56 -11.63 10.98
N GLU A 30 12.76 -12.20 9.80
CA GLU A 30 14.02 -12.80 9.38
C GLU A 30 14.84 -11.93 8.41
N SER A 31 14.31 -10.77 7.99
CA SER A 31 14.91 -9.97 6.92
C SER A 31 15.11 -8.50 7.28
N ARG A 32 16.02 -7.83 6.55
CA ARG A 32 16.17 -6.39 6.68
C ARG A 32 14.91 -5.70 6.13
N PRO A 33 14.46 -4.61 6.76
CA PRO A 33 13.31 -3.86 6.25
C PRO A 33 13.53 -3.43 4.79
N MET A 34 12.55 -3.73 3.94
CA MET A 34 12.55 -3.33 2.54
C MET A 34 11.72 -2.07 2.36
N LEU A 35 12.24 -1.12 1.57
CA LEU A 35 11.53 0.09 1.16
C LEU A 35 11.14 -0.05 -0.30
N GLU A 36 9.84 0.04 -0.56
CA GLU A 36 9.27 -0.21 -1.88
C GLU A 36 8.24 0.86 -2.24
N SER A 37 7.91 0.94 -3.53
CA SER A 37 6.98 1.92 -4.09
C SER A 37 5.99 1.25 -5.04
N ILE A 38 4.72 1.61 -4.95
CA ILE A 38 3.68 1.08 -5.84
C ILE A 38 2.72 2.17 -6.32
N SER A 39 2.28 2.09 -7.57
CA SER A 39 1.20 2.94 -8.07
C SER A 39 -0.18 2.38 -7.69
N LEU A 40 -1.17 3.25 -7.59
CA LEU A 40 -2.57 2.85 -7.36
C LEU A 40 -3.06 1.86 -8.42
N ARG A 41 -2.68 2.07 -9.69
CA ARG A 41 -3.01 1.16 -10.79
C ARG A 41 -2.48 -0.25 -10.52
N THR A 42 -1.20 -0.38 -10.16
CA THR A 42 -0.60 -1.69 -9.88
C THR A 42 -1.23 -2.32 -8.64
N ALA A 43 -1.51 -1.54 -7.59
CA ALA A 43 -2.19 -2.03 -6.39
C ALA A 43 -3.56 -2.66 -6.71
N ARG A 44 -4.36 -2.01 -7.58
CA ARG A 44 -5.66 -2.54 -8.02
C ARG A 44 -5.53 -3.86 -8.79
N VAL A 45 -4.54 -3.97 -9.67
CA VAL A 45 -4.26 -5.21 -10.40
C VAL A 45 -3.90 -6.33 -9.41
N LEU A 46 -2.98 -6.09 -8.48
CA LEU A 46 -2.56 -7.10 -7.51
C LEU A 46 -3.73 -7.56 -6.63
N VAL A 47 -4.52 -6.64 -6.09
CA VAL A 47 -5.66 -6.99 -5.24
C VAL A 47 -6.73 -7.81 -5.98
N ALA A 48 -6.91 -7.59 -7.30
CA ALA A 48 -7.84 -8.36 -8.11
C ALA A 48 -7.39 -9.80 -8.38
N HIS A 49 -6.09 -10.09 -8.28
CA HIS A 49 -5.52 -11.41 -8.59
C HIS A 49 -5.15 -12.26 -7.36
N PHE A 50 -5.16 -11.69 -6.16
CA PHE A 50 -4.77 -12.40 -4.94
C PHE A 50 -5.85 -12.35 -3.86
N GLU A 51 -6.28 -13.53 -3.40
CA GLU A 51 -7.38 -13.70 -2.42
C GLU A 51 -6.87 -13.77 -0.96
N ASP A 52 -5.69 -14.33 -0.70
CA ASP A 52 -5.08 -14.40 0.63
C ASP A 52 -4.27 -13.15 0.99
N GLY A 53 -4.42 -12.66 2.21
CA GLY A 53 -3.92 -11.33 2.58
C GLY A 53 -2.91 -11.32 3.71
N ASN A 54 -1.63 -11.56 3.38
CA ASN A 54 -0.52 -11.11 4.23
C ASN A 54 -0.57 -9.58 4.44
N ALA A 55 0.28 -9.06 5.32
CA ALA A 55 0.35 -7.64 5.67
C ALA A 55 0.38 -6.71 4.44
N PHE A 56 1.09 -7.10 3.38
CA PHE A 56 1.18 -6.32 2.14
C PHE A 56 -0.14 -6.28 1.39
N LEU A 57 -0.79 -7.41 1.16
CA LEU A 57 -2.07 -7.44 0.46
C LEU A 57 -3.18 -6.71 1.22
N ARG A 58 -3.15 -6.73 2.56
CA ARG A 58 -4.04 -5.92 3.40
C ARG A 58 -3.80 -4.42 3.22
N MET A 59 -2.54 -4.01 3.17
CA MET A 59 -2.16 -2.63 2.88
C MET A 59 -2.65 -2.20 1.49
N LEU A 60 -2.44 -3.02 0.46
CA LEU A 60 -2.91 -2.71 -0.89
C LEU A 60 -4.44 -2.59 -0.98
N ARG A 61 -5.17 -3.46 -0.28
CA ARG A 61 -6.64 -3.38 -0.19
C ARG A 61 -7.09 -2.07 0.45
N ALA A 62 -6.43 -1.64 1.52
CA ALA A 62 -6.74 -0.37 2.16
C ALA A 62 -6.48 0.83 1.23
N ILE A 63 -5.35 0.82 0.50
CA ILE A 63 -5.06 1.84 -0.54
C ILE A 63 -6.17 1.85 -1.62
N CYS A 64 -6.59 0.69 -2.09
CA CYS A 64 -7.61 0.59 -3.14
C CYS A 64 -9.02 0.99 -2.67
N ALA A 65 -9.33 0.79 -1.39
CA ALA A 65 -10.61 1.13 -0.79
C ALA A 65 -10.74 2.62 -0.41
N ALA A 66 -9.62 3.28 -0.14
CA ALA A 66 -9.59 4.71 0.20
C ALA A 66 -9.93 5.60 -0.99
N ARG A 67 -10.61 6.71 -0.70
CA ARG A 67 -10.81 7.80 -1.64
C ARG A 67 -9.57 8.68 -1.72
N CYS A 68 -9.48 9.49 -2.78
CA CYS A 68 -8.32 10.35 -3.04
C CYS A 68 -8.05 11.37 -1.91
N ASP A 69 -9.10 11.87 -1.26
CA ASP A 69 -9.04 12.76 -0.10
C ASP A 69 -8.61 12.05 1.20
N GLU A 70 -8.60 10.72 1.24
CA GLU A 70 -8.25 9.90 2.41
C GLU A 70 -6.85 9.28 2.32
N TYR A 71 -6.12 9.47 1.22
CA TYR A 71 -4.81 8.83 1.03
C TYR A 71 -3.76 9.27 2.06
N ASP A 72 -3.80 10.53 2.47
CA ASP A 72 -2.88 11.05 3.47
C ASP A 72 -3.20 10.49 4.88
N ASP A 73 -4.42 9.99 5.11
CA ASP A 73 -4.82 9.31 6.37
C ASP A 73 -4.25 7.89 6.49
N LEU A 74 -3.77 7.32 5.38
CA LEU A 74 -3.15 6.00 5.37
C LEU A 74 -1.68 6.04 5.83
N LEU A 75 -1.07 7.22 5.89
CA LEU A 75 0.34 7.39 6.25
C LEU A 75 0.60 6.97 7.71
N GLY A 76 1.67 6.22 7.92
CA GLY A 76 2.03 5.66 9.23
C GLY A 76 1.14 4.47 9.66
N ARG A 77 0.10 4.12 8.90
CA ARG A 77 -0.74 2.97 9.23
C ARG A 77 0.02 1.67 9.03
N VAL A 78 -0.04 0.83 10.05
CA VAL A 78 0.64 -0.46 10.12
C VAL A 78 -0.36 -1.58 9.83
N TYR A 79 0.03 -2.47 8.95
CA TYR A 79 -0.69 -3.70 8.60
C TYR A 79 0.17 -4.89 8.99
N THR A 80 -0.43 -5.92 9.58
CA THR A 80 0.25 -7.16 9.96
C THR A 80 -0.42 -8.34 9.28
N ASP A 81 0.25 -9.49 9.28
CA ASP A 81 -0.43 -10.75 8.98
C ASP A 81 -1.57 -10.97 9.98
N HIS A 82 -2.57 -11.78 9.60
CA HIS A 82 -3.54 -12.26 10.59
C HIS A 82 -2.77 -13.06 11.66
N PRO A 83 -3.06 -12.87 12.96
CA PRO A 83 -2.90 -13.99 13.87
C PRO A 83 -3.89 -15.05 13.39
N GLY A 84 -3.37 -16.20 12.92
CA GLY A 84 -4.19 -17.38 12.68
C GLY A 84 -4.89 -17.84 13.95
#